data_AF-A0A9E7EBV5-F1
#
_entry.id   AF-A0A9E7EBV5-F1
#
_cell.length_a   1.000
_cell.length_b   1.000
_cell.length_c   1.000
_cell.angle_alpha   90.00
_cell.angle_beta   90.00
_cell.angle_gamma   90.00
#
_symmetry.space_group_name_H-M   'P 1'
#
loop_
_entity.id
_entity.type
_entity.pdbx_description
1 polymer ?
#
loop_
_entity_poly.entity_id
_entity_poly.type
_entity_poly.pdbx_seq_one_letter_code
_entity_poly.pdbx_strand_id
1 'polypeptide(L)'
;MNLVFGRGKYNGSVLTVLGWNAPLHEVQEMAVVEGTGLFLFARGYDLAKDPSARLQRRRRHRRVRRSTLCTTEQISCFCLSQSMKSPTVLVLKKIKSERES
;
A
#
# COMPACT_ATOMS: atom_id res chain seq x y z
N MET A 1 -2.60 6.56 -6.19
CA MET A 1 -1.57 6.89 -5.18
C MET A 1 -0.36 6.01 -5.42
N ASN A 2 0.85 6.53 -5.20
CA ASN A 2 2.08 5.79 -5.52
C ASN A 2 2.81 5.43 -4.23
N LEU A 3 3.23 4.18 -4.14
CA LEU A 3 3.99 3.61 -3.03
C LEU A 3 5.44 3.50 -3.46
N VAL A 4 6.31 4.32 -2.89
CA VAL A 4 7.73 4.35 -3.26
C VAL A 4 8.53 3.57 -2.24
N PHE A 5 9.29 2.58 -2.72
CA PHE A 5 10.17 1.77 -1.89
C PHE A 5 11.57 2.37 -1.92
N GLY A 6 12.00 2.94 -0.79
CA GLY A 6 13.31 3.62 -0.68
C GLY A 6 14.38 2.82 0.07
N ARG A 7 14.12 1.57 0.46
CA ARG A 7 15.02 0.75 1.28
C ARG A 7 14.87 -0.74 0.99
N GLY A 8 15.96 -1.50 1.17
CA GLY A 8 15.98 -2.96 1.04
C GLY A 8 16.03 -3.46 -0.41
N LYS A 9 15.65 -4.73 -0.63
CA LYS A 9 15.67 -5.40 -1.95
C LYS A 9 14.87 -4.66 -3.04
N TYR A 10 13.87 -3.90 -2.64
CA TYR A 10 12.93 -3.23 -3.54
C TYR A 10 13.23 -1.74 -3.72
N ASN A 11 14.42 -1.27 -3.31
CA ASN A 11 14.79 0.14 -3.42
C ASN A 11 14.70 0.64 -4.88
N GLY A 12 14.05 1.78 -5.08
CA GLY A 12 13.82 2.38 -6.40
C GLY A 12 12.61 1.81 -7.14
N SER A 13 11.96 0.78 -6.63
CA SER A 13 10.71 0.27 -7.19
C SER A 13 9.51 1.12 -6.71
N VAL A 14 8.45 1.15 -7.51
CA VAL A 14 7.20 1.86 -7.19
C VAL A 14 6.01 0.93 -7.42
N LEU A 15 5.00 1.01 -6.56
CA LEU A 15 3.70 0.35 -6.79
C LEU A 15 2.60 1.39 -6.86
N THR A 16 1.81 1.35 -7.92
CA THR A 16 0.70 2.28 -8.18
C THR A 16 -0.62 1.65 -7.80
N VAL A 17 -1.26 2.24 -6.80
CA VAL A 17 -2.58 1.83 -6.32
C VAL A 17 -3.61 2.84 -6.81
N LEU A 18 -4.61 2.38 -7.55
CA LEU A 18 -5.75 3.18 -7.97
C LEU A 18 -7.00 2.67 -7.30
N GLY A 19 -7.78 3.60 -6.75
CA GLY A 19 -9.00 3.25 -6.04
C GLY A 19 -9.50 4.42 -5.22
N TRP A 20 -10.77 4.34 -4.88
CA TRP A 20 -11.44 5.34 -4.06
C TRP A 20 -11.00 5.16 -2.60
N ASN A 21 -10.48 6.21 -1.97
CA ASN A 21 -10.26 6.25 -0.51
C ASN A 21 -11.49 6.88 0.15
N ALA A 22 -12.44 6.07 0.61
CA ALA A 22 -13.63 6.53 1.33
C ALA A 22 -13.37 6.38 2.85
N PRO A 23 -13.08 7.47 3.55
CA PRO A 23 -12.64 7.45 4.95
C PRO A 23 -13.74 7.07 5.95
N LEU A 24 -14.95 6.75 5.46
CA LEU A 24 -16.11 6.37 6.27
C LEU A 24 -16.34 4.86 6.30
N HIS A 25 -15.64 4.08 5.48
CA HIS A 25 -15.70 2.62 5.52
C HIS A 25 -14.55 2.04 6.35
N GLU A 26 -14.86 1.02 7.15
CA GLU A 26 -13.90 0.38 8.06
C GLU A 26 -12.81 -0.40 7.30
N VAL A 27 -13.19 -1.05 6.19
CA VAL A 27 -12.30 -1.80 5.31
C VAL A 27 -12.61 -1.42 3.87
N GLN A 28 -11.58 -1.15 3.07
CA GLN A 28 -11.71 -0.82 1.66
C GLN A 28 -10.64 -1.49 0.81
N GLU A 29 -11.04 -1.93 -0.36
CA GLU A 29 -10.16 -2.50 -1.38
C GLU A 29 -9.86 -1.47 -2.46
N MET A 30 -8.60 -1.36 -2.84
CA MET A 30 -8.11 -0.54 -3.95
C MET A 30 -7.31 -1.43 -4.89
N ALA A 31 -7.40 -1.18 -6.20
CA ALA A 31 -6.68 -1.99 -7.17
C ALA A 31 -5.21 -1.59 -7.25
N VAL A 32 -4.32 -2.58 -7.29
CA VAL A 32 -2.93 -2.41 -7.73
C VAL A 32 -2.94 -2.57 -9.24
N VAL A 33 -2.60 -1.48 -9.95
CA VAL A 33 -2.74 -1.43 -11.41
C VAL A 33 -1.40 -1.60 -12.10
N GLU A 34 -0.34 -1.05 -11.52
CA GLU A 34 0.99 -1.07 -12.13
C GLU A 34 2.08 -0.95 -11.06
N GLY A 35 3.31 -1.26 -11.46
CA GLY A 35 4.50 -0.94 -10.70
C GLY A 35 5.72 -0.79 -11.61
N THR A 36 6.80 -0.28 -11.05
CA THR A 36 8.10 -0.12 -11.73
C THR A 36 9.16 -0.96 -11.03
N GLY A 37 10.23 -1.30 -11.76
CA GLY A 37 11.30 -2.15 -11.24
C GLY A 37 10.82 -3.57 -10.98
N LEU A 38 10.98 -4.06 -9.74
CA LEU A 38 10.58 -5.42 -9.36
C LEU A 38 9.07 -5.66 -9.33
N PHE A 39 8.27 -4.59 -9.42
CA PHE A 39 6.81 -4.66 -9.47
C PHE A 39 6.27 -4.43 -10.89
N LEU A 40 7.11 -4.59 -11.92
CA LEU A 40 6.65 -4.54 -13.31
C LEU A 40 5.58 -5.63 -13.52
N PHE A 41 4.43 -5.24 -14.08
CA PHE A 41 3.25 -6.10 -14.23
C PHE A 41 2.63 -6.61 -12.92
N ALA A 42 2.90 -5.97 -11.78
CA ALA A 42 2.24 -6.31 -10.53
C ALA A 42 0.72 -6.11 -10.64
N ARG A 43 -0.03 -7.16 -10.30
CA ARG A 43 -1.48 -7.12 -10.18
C ARG A 43 -1.88 -7.53 -8.77
N GLY A 44 -2.97 -6.96 -8.28
CA GLY A 44 -3.47 -7.30 -6.95
C GLY A 44 -4.35 -6.21 -6.36
N TYR A 45 -4.45 -6.21 -5.04
CA TYR A 45 -5.33 -5.32 -4.31
C TYR A 45 -4.69 -4.83 -3.01
N ASP A 46 -5.02 -3.61 -2.63
CA ASP A 46 -4.62 -2.96 -1.38
C ASP A 46 -5.83 -2.81 -0.47
N LEU A 47 -5.75 -3.40 0.71
CA LEU A 47 -6.77 -3.30 1.75
C LEU A 47 -6.40 -2.17 2.72
N ALA A 48 -7.18 -1.09 2.73
CA ALA A 48 -7.08 -0.03 3.72
C ALA A 48 -8.09 -0.26 4.85
N LYS A 49 -7.59 -0.29 6.09
CA LYS A 49 -8.39 -0.31 7.31
C LYS A 49 -8.19 0.99 8.07
N ASP A 50 -9.25 1.77 8.20
CA ASP A 50 -9.24 3.00 9.00
C ASP A 50 -10.16 2.83 10.24
N PRO A 51 -9.59 2.56 11.43
CA PRO A 51 -10.37 2.47 12.66
C PRO A 51 -10.98 3.83 13.06
N SER A 52 -10.55 4.94 12.44
CA SER A 52 -11.06 6.28 12.70
C SER A 52 -12.30 6.65 11.88
N ALA A 53 -12.85 5.75 11.07
CA ALA A 53 -14.15 5.91 10.41
C ALA A 53 -15.26 6.28 11.41
N ARG A 54 -15.13 5.87 12.68
CA ARG A 54 -16.08 6.17 13.77
C ARG A 54 -15.84 7.49 14.51
N LEU A 55 -14.69 8.16 14.33
CA LEU A 55 -14.31 9.31 15.15
C LEU A 55 -13.87 10.48 14.27
N GLN A 56 -14.79 11.43 14.04
CA GLN A 56 -14.58 12.72 13.34
C GLN A 56 -13.63 13.68 14.10
N ARG A 57 -12.64 13.19 14.84
CA ARG A 57 -11.71 14.08 15.54
C ARG A 57 -10.57 14.48 14.61
N ARG A 58 -10.46 15.80 14.41
CA ARG A 58 -9.42 16.58 13.70
C ARG A 58 -7.98 16.21 14.11
N ARG A 59 -7.51 15.01 13.79
CA ARG A 59 -6.08 14.68 13.87
C ARG A 59 -5.44 15.04 12.53
N ARG A 60 -4.47 15.94 12.56
CA ARG A 60 -3.69 16.39 11.38
C ARG A 60 -2.99 15.24 10.65
N HIS A 61 -2.79 14.09 11.32
CA HIS A 61 -2.29 12.86 10.71
C HIS A 61 -3.17 11.65 11.09
N ARG A 62 -3.86 11.07 10.10
CA ARG A 62 -4.56 9.78 10.24
C ARG A 62 -3.58 8.63 10.00
N ARG A 63 -3.49 7.70 10.95
CA ARG A 63 -2.78 6.44 10.75
C ARG A 63 -3.77 5.42 10.18
N VAL A 64 -3.75 5.24 8.87
CA VAL A 64 -4.48 4.17 8.18
C VAL A 64 -3.59 2.94 8.13
N ARG A 65 -4.09 1.78 8.57
CA ARG A 65 -3.37 0.52 8.37
C ARG A 65 -3.68 0.01 6.98
N ARG A 66 -2.67 -0.25 6.17
CA ARG A 66 -2.81 -0.83 4.83
C ARG A 66 -2.09 -2.17 4.74
N SER A 67 -2.74 -3.09 4.04
CA SER A 67 -2.21 -4.40 3.66
C SER A 67 -2.33 -4.58 2.17
N THR A 68 -1.20 -4.55 1.46
CA THR A 68 -1.17 -4.70 0.00
C THR A 68 -0.76 -6.12 -0.37
N LEU A 69 -1.57 -6.76 -1.20
CA LEU A 69 -1.29 -8.05 -1.81
C LEU A 69 -1.08 -7.82 -3.30
N CYS A 70 0.12 -8.15 -3.78
CA CYS A 70 0.40 -8.14 -5.20
C CYS A 70 1.15 -9.41 -5.60
N THR A 71 0.76 -9.95 -6.75
CA THR A 71 1.45 -11.04 -7.42
C THR A 71 2.08 -10.48 -8.70
N THR A 72 3.32 -10.90 -8.91
CA THR A 72 4.05 -10.74 -10.16
C THR A 72 4.53 -12.12 -10.57
N GLU A 73 4.96 -12.27 -11.82
CA GLU A 73 5.61 -13.50 -12.32
C GLU A 73 6.77 -13.98 -11.42
N GLN A 74 7.44 -13.05 -10.73
CA GLN A 74 8.65 -13.36 -9.95
C GLN A 74 8.48 -13.25 -8.43
N ILE A 75 7.43 -12.59 -7.94
CA ILE A 75 7.31 -12.18 -6.53
C ILE A 75 5.84 -12.16 -6.07
N SER A 76 5.57 -12.84 -4.95
CA SER A 76 4.38 -12.61 -4.13
C SER A 76 4.75 -11.71 -2.95
N CYS A 77 4.12 -10.55 -2.85
CA CYS A 77 4.45 -9.53 -1.85
C CYS A 77 3.26 -9.25 -0.94
N PHE A 78 3.47 -9.39 0.37
CA PHE A 78 2.56 -8.91 1.40
C PHE A 78 3.16 -7.73 2.15
N CYS A 79 2.63 -6.53 1.90
CA CYS A 79 3.04 -5.32 2.61
C CYS A 79 2.16 -5.08 3.82
N LEU A 80 2.70 -5.23 5.03
CA LEU A 80 1.99 -4.97 6.29
C LEU A 80 2.45 -3.63 6.89
N SER A 81 1.51 -2.68 6.97
CA SER A 81 1.63 -1.39 7.67
C SER A 81 2.29 -0.25 6.90
N GLN A 82 1.47 0.76 6.61
CA GLN A 82 1.88 2.05 6.08
C GLN A 82 1.39 3.15 7.01
N SER A 83 2.08 4.30 7.07
CA SER A 83 1.63 5.48 7.82
C SER A 83 1.51 6.65 6.87
N MET A 84 0.29 7.17 6.72
CA MET A 84 -0.01 8.31 5.85
C MET A 84 0.60 9.60 6.45
N LYS A 85 1.71 10.09 5.86
CA LYS A 85 2.34 11.36 6.24
C LYS A 85 1.78 12.54 5.44
N SER A 86 1.40 12.31 4.19
CA SER A 86 0.71 13.25 3.29
C SER A 86 -0.23 12.47 2.35
N PRO A 87 -1.21 13.12 1.67
CA PRO A 87 -2.10 12.44 0.71
C PRO A 87 -1.38 11.89 -0.52
N THR A 88 -0.15 12.35 -0.80
CA THR A 88 0.52 12.11 -2.08
C THR A 88 1.69 11.12 -2.00
N VAL A 89 2.34 10.98 -0.84
CA VAL A 89 3.55 10.17 -0.71
C VAL A 89 3.48 9.25 0.50
N LEU A 90 3.54 7.94 0.22
CA LEU A 90 3.62 6.89 1.23
C LEU A 90 4.96 6.19 1.12
N VAL A 91 5.73 6.27 2.21
CA VAL A 91 7.00 5.57 2.33
C VAL A 91 6.73 4.26 3.08
N LEU A 92 6.94 3.16 2.37
CA LEU A 92 6.79 1.82 2.91
C LEU A 92 7.95 1.47 3.84
N LYS A 93 7.62 0.89 5.00
CA LYS A 93 8.59 0.56 6.06
C LYS A 93 8.88 -0.93 6.18
N LYS A 94 8.02 -1.81 5.66
CA LYS A 94 8.23 -3.26 5.77
C LYS A 94 7.45 -4.03 4.70
N ILE A 95 8.16 -4.93 4.02
CA ILE A 95 7.60 -5.93 3.11
C ILE A 95 7.91 -7.28 3.75
N LYS A 96 6.91 -8.15 3.83
CA LYS A 96 7.13 -9.57 4.11
C LYS A 96 6.94 -10.30 2.78
N SER A 97 8.04 -10.63 2.13
CA SER A 97 8.02 -11.45 0.92
C SER A 97 7.89 -12.91 1.35
N GLU A 98 6.92 -13.62 0.78
CA GLU A 98 6.79 -15.06 0.93
C GLU A 98 6.86 -15.67 -0.47
N ARG A 99 7.99 -16.34 -0.74
CA ARG A 99 8.42 -17.08 -1.94
C ARG A 99 9.05 -16.26 -3.08
N GLU A 100 10.36 -16.45 -3.22
CA GLU A 100 11.07 -16.46 -4.50
C GLU A 100 10.96 -17.91 -5.03
N SER A 101 10.52 -18.10 -6.27
CA SER A 101 10.53 -19.41 -6.93
C SER A 101 11.70 -19.51 -7.90
#